data_AF-A0AAW4BKA6-F1
#
_entry.id   AF-A0AAW4BKA6-F1
#
_cell.length_a   1.000
_cell.length_b   1.000
_cell.length_c   1.000
_cell.angle_alpha   90.00
_cell.angle_beta   90.00
_cell.angle_gamma   90.00
#
_symmetry.space_group_name_H-M   'P 1'
#
loop_
_entity.id
_entity.type
_entity.pdbx_description
1 polymer ?
#
loop_
_entity_poly.entity_id
_entity_poly.type
_entity_poly.pdbx_seq_one_letter_code
_entity_poly.pdbx_strand_id
1 'polypeptide(L)'
;NRDPAVINFCFDEPSFKEIEENFNSRLPVWNKASEHWLCLTITLNETGEKIGVTGFRMRDGVAEVGFLFQAKYHGLGYGSESLKALIKWASEEQGIQSF
;
A
#
# COMPACT_ATOMS: atom_id res chain seq x y z
N ASN A 1 -25.28 2.52 11.88
CA ASN A 1 -24.57 3.54 12.67
C ASN A 1 -23.12 3.59 12.28
N ARG A 2 -22.77 4.47 11.33
CA ARG A 2 -21.39 4.88 11.04
C ARG A 2 -21.22 6.22 11.74
N ASP A 3 -20.72 6.18 12.96
CA ASP A 3 -20.50 7.38 13.76
C ASP A 3 -19.22 8.07 13.26
N PRO A 4 -19.29 9.30 12.72
CA PRO A 4 -18.11 10.04 12.25
C PRO A 4 -17.07 10.28 13.34
N ALA A 5 -17.46 10.20 14.61
CA ALA A 5 -16.56 10.39 15.74
C ALA A 5 -15.48 9.30 15.89
N VAL A 6 -15.69 8.10 15.32
CA VAL A 6 -14.76 6.97 15.52
C VAL A 6 -13.57 7.02 14.55
N ILE A 7 -13.70 7.69 13.41
CA ILE A 7 -12.63 7.78 12.39
C ILE A 7 -11.53 8.78 12.82
N ASN A 8 -11.88 9.76 13.66
CA ASN A 8 -10.97 10.82 14.09
C ASN A 8 -10.05 10.44 15.28
N PHE A 9 -10.24 9.27 15.88
CA PHE A 9 -9.47 8.84 17.06
C PHE A 9 -8.38 7.79 16.76
N CYS A 10 -8.25 7.34 15.52
CA CYS A 10 -7.33 6.24 15.17
C CYS A 10 -6.14 6.64 14.29
N PHE A 11 -6.08 7.87 13.80
CA PHE A 11 -4.96 8.35 12.99
C PHE A 11 -4.71 9.82 13.31
N ASP A 12 -3.68 10.10 14.09
CA ASP A 12 -3.12 11.45 14.11
C ASP A 12 -2.72 11.80 12.67
N GLU A 13 -3.18 12.95 12.18
CA GLU A 13 -2.81 13.42 10.85
C GLU A 13 -1.29 13.62 10.84
N PRO A 14 -0.53 12.86 10.04
CA PRO A 14 0.92 12.94 10.05
C PRO A 14 1.32 14.36 9.64
N SER A 15 2.27 14.94 10.37
CA SER A 15 2.82 16.24 10.02
C SER A 15 3.43 16.22 8.62
N PHE A 16 3.49 17.38 7.96
CA PHE A 16 4.09 17.48 6.63
C PHE A 16 5.52 16.89 6.57
N LYS A 17 6.28 17.05 7.66
CA LYS A 17 7.61 16.46 7.82
C LYS A 17 7.58 14.93 7.86
N GLU A 18 6.64 14.34 8.59
CA GLU A 18 6.47 12.88 8.64
C GLU A 18 5.97 12.32 7.31
N ILE A 19 5.15 13.07 6.57
CA ILE A 19 4.73 12.71 5.21
C ILE A 19 5.96 12.73 4.28
N GLU A 20 6.78 13.78 4.35
CA GLU A 20 8.00 13.92 3.55
C GLU A 20 9.02 12.83 3.88
N GLU A 21 9.27 12.54 5.16
CA GLU A 21 10.18 11.47 5.60
C GLU A 21 9.66 10.09 5.15
N ASN A 22 8.36 9.83 5.30
CA ASN A 22 7.75 8.59 4.80
C ASN A 22 7.87 8.47 3.28
N PHE A 23 7.67 9.56 2.55
CA PHE A 23 7.84 9.57 1.10
C PHE A 23 9.29 9.34 0.71
N ASN A 24 10.23 10.06 1.33
CA ASN A 24 11.66 9.94 1.08
C ASN A 24 12.20 8.55 1.40
N SER A 25 11.68 7.88 2.45
CA SER A 25 12.06 6.50 2.78
C SER A 25 11.67 5.49 1.69
N ARG A 26 10.75 5.85 0.78
CA ARG A 26 10.24 5.02 -0.31
C ARG A 26 10.86 5.36 -1.67
N LEU A 27 11.65 6.45 -1.76
CA LEU A 27 12.37 6.85 -2.97
C LEU A 27 13.57 5.96 -3.35
N PRO A 28 14.32 5.34 -2.39
CA PRO A 28 15.44 4.48 -2.74
C PRO A 28 14.99 3.29 -3.60
N VAL A 29 15.92 2.81 -4.44
CA VAL A 29 15.69 1.61 -5.25
C VAL A 29 15.38 0.44 -4.33
N TRP A 30 14.18 -0.10 -4.48
CA TRP A 30 13.73 -1.23 -3.69
C TRP A 30 14.44 -2.52 -4.13
N ASN A 31 14.81 -3.34 -3.16
CA ASN A 31 15.22 -4.73 -3.36
C ASN A 31 14.73 -5.60 -2.21
N LYS A 32 14.91 -6.92 -2.28
CA LYS A 32 14.37 -7.86 -1.28
C LYS A 32 14.99 -7.72 0.12
N ALA A 33 16.16 -7.08 0.24
CA ALA A 33 16.78 -6.75 1.53
C ALA A 33 16.40 -5.35 2.04
N SER A 34 15.59 -4.60 1.28
CA SER A 34 15.05 -3.32 1.73
C SER A 34 14.06 -3.54 2.88
N GLU A 35 14.30 -2.88 4.00
CA GLU A 35 13.36 -2.81 5.13
C GLU A 35 12.25 -1.76 4.91
N HIS A 36 12.42 -0.90 3.90
CA HIS A 36 11.41 0.07 3.48
C HIS A 36 10.38 -0.55 2.52
N TRP A 37 9.21 0.07 2.44
CA TRP A 37 8.12 -0.37 1.58
C TRP A 37 8.47 -0.26 0.09
N LEU A 38 8.15 -1.31 -0.68
CA LEU A 38 7.87 -1.17 -2.11
C LEU A 38 6.46 -0.62 -2.26
N CYS A 39 6.31 0.52 -2.94
CA CYS A 39 5.01 1.14 -3.19
C CYS A 39 4.72 1.19 -4.69
N LEU A 40 3.60 0.59 -5.10
CA LEU A 40 3.10 0.58 -6.46
C LEU A 40 1.82 1.41 -6.54
N THR A 41 1.68 2.20 -7.60
CA THR A 41 0.45 2.99 -7.84
C THR A 41 -0.61 2.13 -8.50
N ILE A 42 -1.84 2.23 -8.02
CA ILE A 42 -3.01 1.56 -8.59
C ILE A 42 -3.71 2.55 -9.52
N THR A 43 -3.88 2.14 -10.77
CA THR A 43 -4.49 2.96 -11.82
C THR A 43 -5.72 2.24 -12.38
N LEU A 44 -6.83 2.96 -12.54
CA LEU A 44 -8.00 2.44 -13.23
C LEU A 44 -7.68 2.29 -14.72
N ASN A 45 -7.90 1.10 -15.26
CA ASN A 45 -7.62 0.81 -16.66
C ASN A 45 -8.53 1.62 -17.62
N GLU A 46 -9.79 1.87 -17.22
CA GLU A 46 -10.77 2.56 -18.06
C GLU A 46 -10.46 4.05 -18.23
N THR A 47 -10.00 4.71 -17.17
CA THR A 47 -9.85 6.17 -17.10
C THR A 47 -8.39 6.63 -17.04
N GLY A 48 -7.46 5.73 -16.68
CA GLY A 48 -6.09 6.09 -16.33
C GLY A 48 -5.98 6.81 -14.97
N GLU A 49 -7.05 6.89 -14.19
CA GLU A 49 -7.03 7.59 -12.90
C GLU A 49 -6.24 6.80 -11.85
N LYS A 50 -5.37 7.49 -11.12
CA LYS A 50 -4.65 6.92 -9.97
C LYS A 50 -5.57 6.92 -8.75
N ILE A 51 -5.94 5.73 -8.27
CA ILE A 51 -6.97 5.56 -7.25
C ILE A 51 -6.43 5.17 -5.87
N GLY A 52 -5.17 4.77 -5.81
CA GLY A 52 -4.55 4.30 -4.58
C GLY A 52 -3.12 3.82 -4.80
N VAL A 53 -2.59 3.22 -3.74
CA VAL A 53 -1.29 2.56 -3.72
C VAL A 53 -1.41 1.19 -3.06
N THR A 54 -0.63 0.22 -3.54
CA THR A 54 -0.47 -1.10 -2.92
C THR A 54 1.00 -1.39 -2.78
N GLY A 55 1.38 -2.22 -1.82
CA GLY A 55 2.79 -2.48 -1.59
C GLY A 55 3.04 -3.53 -0.53
N PHE A 56 4.31 -3.84 -0.33
CA PHE A 56 4.75 -4.67 0.78
C PHE A 56 6.13 -4.24 1.25
N ARG A 57 6.49 -4.69 2.45
CA ARG A 57 7.87 -4.65 2.96
C ARG A 57 8.26 -6.02 3.49
N MET A 58 9.54 -6.35 3.44
CA MET A 58 10.05 -7.55 4.08
C MET A 58 10.32 -7.28 5.56
N ARG A 59 9.88 -8.20 6.42
CA ARG A 59 10.16 -8.18 7.85
C ARG A 59 10.35 -9.60 8.36
N ASP A 60 11.53 -9.89 8.89
CA ASP A 60 11.86 -11.21 9.45
C ASP A 60 11.57 -12.39 8.49
N GLY A 61 11.77 -12.17 7.18
CA GLY A 61 11.51 -13.17 6.14
C GLY A 61 10.05 -13.29 5.68
N VAL A 62 9.14 -12.47 6.23
CA VAL A 62 7.72 -12.42 5.87
C VAL A 62 7.40 -11.06 5.22
N ALA A 63 6.61 -11.08 4.14
CA ALA A 63 6.22 -9.87 3.43
C ALA A 63 4.91 -9.28 3.97
N GLU A 64 5.00 -8.22 4.78
CA GLU A 64 3.81 -7.49 5.22
C GLU A 64 3.21 -6.72 4.02
N VAL A 65 1.99 -7.09 3.61
CA VAL A 65 1.28 -6.45 2.49
C VAL A 65 0.30 -5.37 2.97
N GLY A 66 0.08 -4.36 2.14
CA GLY A 66 -0.86 -3.28 2.45
C GLY A 66 -1.33 -2.51 1.22
N PHE A 67 -2.43 -1.79 1.40
CA PHE A 67 -2.98 -0.91 0.38
C PHE A 67 -3.63 0.32 1.02
N LEU A 68 -3.76 1.38 0.22
CA LEU A 68 -4.48 2.59 0.55
C LEU A 68 -5.23 3.09 -0.69
N PHE A 69 -6.51 3.41 -0.54
CA PHE A 69 -7.35 3.97 -1.61
C PHE A 69 -8.02 5.24 -1.16
N GLN A 70 -8.36 6.10 -2.12
CA GLN A 70 -9.28 7.21 -1.86
C GLN A 70 -10.64 6.68 -1.38
N ALA A 71 -11.26 7.36 -0.41
CA ALA A 71 -12.50 6.93 0.23
C ALA A 71 -13.65 6.65 -0.75
N LYS A 72 -13.73 7.40 -1.87
CA LYS A 72 -14.74 7.21 -2.93
C LYS A 72 -14.68 5.85 -3.63
N TYR A 73 -13.56 5.13 -3.49
CA TYR A 73 -13.35 3.81 -4.10
C TYR A 73 -13.47 2.65 -3.10
N HIS A 74 -13.83 2.94 -1.84
CA HIS A 74 -14.02 1.90 -0.83
C HIS A 74 -15.32 1.13 -1.07
N GLY A 75 -15.32 -0.17 -0.73
CA GLY A 75 -16.49 -1.04 -0.92
C GLY A 75 -16.69 -1.59 -2.33
N LEU A 76 -15.81 -1.25 -3.29
CA LEU A 76 -15.86 -1.71 -4.68
C LEU A 76 -15.01 -2.96 -4.96
N GLY A 77 -14.30 -3.48 -3.95
CA GLY A 77 -13.47 -4.69 -4.07
C GLY A 77 -12.02 -4.45 -4.54
N TYR A 78 -11.65 -3.22 -4.94
CA TYR A 78 -10.32 -2.93 -5.47
C TYR A 78 -9.16 -3.29 -4.55
N GLY A 79 -9.30 -3.19 -3.23
CA GLY A 79 -8.24 -3.60 -2.31
C GLY A 79 -7.97 -5.11 -2.31
N SER A 80 -9.02 -5.93 -2.47
CA SER A 80 -8.83 -7.38 -2.61
C SER A 80 -8.20 -7.74 -3.95
N GLU A 81 -8.61 -7.06 -5.02
CA GLU A 81 -8.05 -7.24 -6.35
C GLU A 81 -6.57 -6.85 -6.40
N SER A 82 -6.23 -5.67 -5.86
CA SER A 82 -4.85 -5.17 -5.85
C SER A 82 -3.92 -6.05 -5.04
N LEU A 83 -4.37 -6.54 -3.87
CA LEU A 83 -3.55 -7.44 -3.05
C LEU A 83 -3.30 -8.78 -3.73
N LYS A 84 -4.32 -9.36 -4.39
CA LYS A 84 -4.15 -10.61 -5.14
C LYS A 84 -3.13 -10.43 -6.27
N ALA A 85 -3.23 -9.33 -7.01
CA ALA A 85 -2.29 -9.00 -8.08
C ALA A 85 -0.87 -8.80 -7.53
N LEU A 86 -0.73 -8.09 -6.41
CA LEU A 86 0.54 -7.85 -5.74
C LEU A 86 1.20 -9.16 -5.28
N ILE A 87 0.46 -10.02 -4.58
CA ILE A 87 0.97 -11.31 -4.07
C ILE A 87 1.41 -12.20 -5.24
N LYS A 88 0.61 -12.28 -6.30
CA LYS A 88 0.94 -13.05 -7.49
C LYS A 88 2.26 -12.56 -8.11
N TRP A 89 2.37 -11.25 -8.37
CA TRP A 89 3.59 -10.65 -8.90
C TRP A 89 4.80 -10.84 -7.97
N ALA A 90 4.63 -10.63 -6.67
CA ALA A 90 5.69 -10.80 -5.68
C ALA A 90 6.20 -12.25 -5.62
N SER A 91 5.31 -13.23 -5.75
CA SER A 91 5.69 -14.65 -5.83
C SER A 91 6.38 -15.00 -7.15
N GLU A 92 5.81 -14.57 -8.28
CA GLU A 92 6.30 -14.94 -9.63
C GLU A 92 7.61 -14.24 -9.98
N GLU A 93 7.69 -12.92 -9.76
CA GLU A 93 8.80 -12.08 -10.23
C GLU A 93 9.84 -11.84 -9.13
N GLN A 94 9.39 -11.79 -7.86
CA GLN A 94 10.29 -11.55 -6.72
C GLN A 94 10.56 -12.81 -5.90
N GLY A 95 9.99 -13.97 -6.23
CA GLY A 95 10.23 -15.23 -5.52
C GLY A 95 9.85 -15.18 -4.04
N ILE A 96 8.93 -14.29 -3.65
CA ILE A 96 8.48 -14.14 -2.26
C ILE A 96 7.42 -15.21 -1.98
N GLN A 97 7.64 -16.01 -0.95
CA GLN A 97 6.81 -17.18 -0.65
C GLN A 97 6.05 -17.06 0.69
N SER A 98 6.33 -16.03 1.49
CA SER A 98 5.71 -15.82 2.80
C SER A 98 5.19 -14.39 2.92
N PHE A 99 3.93 -14.23 3.33
CA PHE A 99 3.21 -12.96 3.46
C PHE A 99 2.43 -12.92 4.78
#